data_AF-A0A8J2PWC9-F1
#
_entry.id   AF-A0A8J2PWC9-F1
#
_cell.length_a   1.000
_cell.length_b   1.000
_cell.length_c   1.000
_cell.angle_alpha   90.00
_cell.angle_beta   90.00
_cell.angle_gamma   90.00
#
_symmetry.space_group_name_H-M   'P 1'
#
loop_
_entity.id
_entity.type
_entity.pdbx_description
1 polymer ?
#
loop_
_entity_poly.entity_id
_entity_poly.type
_entity_poly.pdbx_seq_one_letter_code
_entity_poly.pdbx_strand_id
1 'polypeptide(L)'
;YGSREPPVYNISSVTVPIMTMWGENDHFTTRQDVKKVVNDLPNVIEDKRIDWDAWTHLDYLYGKDADILVYDHVLKFLAKYNTV
;
A
#
# COMPACT_ATOMS: atom_id res chain seq x y z
N TYR A 1 -26.59 -8.92 -1.23
CA TYR A 1 -26.02 -10.11 -0.57
C TYR A 1 -27.03 -11.18 -0.17
N GLY A 2 -28.34 -10.88 -0.02
CA GLY A 2 -29.33 -11.91 0.36
C GLY A 2 -29.13 -12.47 1.78
N SER A 3 -28.17 -11.95 2.54
CA SER A 3 -27.86 -12.27 3.93
C SER A 3 -28.16 -11.06 4.82
N ARG A 4 -28.47 -11.33 6.10
CA ARG A 4 -28.64 -10.29 7.13
C ARG A 4 -27.34 -9.53 7.41
N GLU A 5 -26.23 -10.25 7.39
CA GLU A 5 -24.88 -9.69 7.58
C GLU A 5 -24.17 -9.57 6.23
N PRO A 6 -23.45 -8.47 5.97
CA PRO A 6 -22.65 -8.35 4.76
C PRO A 6 -21.54 -9.42 4.75
N PRO A 7 -21.23 -10.02 3.60
CA PRO A 7 -20.14 -10.99 3.52
C PRO A 7 -18.79 -10.30 3.79
N VAL A 8 -17.87 -11.05 4.40
CA VAL A 8 -16.50 -10.61 4.65
C VAL A 8 -15.68 -10.79 3.38
N TYR A 9 -14.89 -9.78 3.01
CA TYR A 9 -13.94 -9.90 1.91
C TYR A 9 -12.78 -10.82 2.30
N ASN A 10 -12.55 -11.86 1.50
CA ASN A 10 -11.45 -12.79 1.71
C ASN A 10 -10.15 -12.23 1.10
N ILE A 11 -9.34 -11.54 1.91
CA ILE A 11 -8.06 -10.94 1.48
C ILE A 11 -7.10 -12.00 0.94
N SER A 12 -7.13 -13.23 1.47
CA SER A 12 -6.29 -14.34 1.00
C SER A 12 -6.66 -14.86 -0.39
N SER A 13 -7.77 -14.39 -0.98
CA SER A 13 -8.16 -14.72 -2.36
C SER A 13 -7.54 -13.79 -3.43
N VAL A 14 -6.79 -12.77 -3.01
CA VAL A 14 -6.12 -11.84 -3.92
C VAL A 14 -4.99 -12.56 -4.68
N THR A 15 -4.95 -12.42 -6.00
CA THR A 15 -4.00 -13.12 -6.89
C THR A 15 -3.03 -12.19 -7.61
N VAL A 16 -3.33 -10.90 -7.68
CA VAL A 16 -2.46 -9.89 -8.33
C VAL A 16 -1.24 -9.59 -7.47
N PRO A 17 -0.03 -9.51 -8.03
CA PRO A 17 1.15 -9.15 -7.24
C PRO A 17 1.04 -7.72 -6.69
N ILE A 18 1.42 -7.52 -5.43
CA ILE A 18 1.19 -6.26 -4.71
C ILE A 18 2.51 -5.65 -4.22
N MET A 19 2.64 -4.34 -4.39
CA MET A 19 3.57 -3.51 -3.63
C MET A 19 2.76 -2.61 -2.69
N THR A 20 3.10 -2.57 -1.41
CA THR A 20 2.52 -1.64 -0.43
C THR A 20 3.50 -0.53 -0.12
N MET A 21 2.98 0.70 0.01
CA MET A 21 3.72 1.85 0.54
C MET A 21 2.90 2.49 1.65
N TRP A 22 3.51 2.76 2.81
CA TRP A 22 2.81 3.30 3.98
C TRP A 22 3.65 4.36 4.72
N GLY A 23 2.96 5.28 5.42
CA GLY A 23 3.57 6.40 6.16
C GLY A 23 3.40 6.21 7.67
N GLU A 24 4.37 6.65 8.46
CA GLU A 24 4.34 6.44 9.92
C GLU A 24 3.28 7.31 10.62
N ASN A 25 3.00 8.52 10.11
CA ASN A 25 2.03 9.45 10.67
C ASN A 25 0.67 9.40 9.94
N ASP A 26 0.38 8.30 9.24
CA ASP A 26 -0.91 8.09 8.61
C ASP A 26 -1.94 7.57 9.63
N HIS A 27 -2.90 8.42 9.98
CA HIS A 27 -3.97 8.09 10.92
C HIS A 27 -5.13 7.30 10.29
N PHE A 28 -5.19 7.19 8.97
CA PHE A 28 -6.27 6.48 8.26
C PHE A 28 -5.85 5.06 7.91
N THR A 29 -4.58 4.88 7.54
CA THR A 29 -3.95 3.58 7.32
C THR A 29 -2.79 3.40 8.27
N THR A 30 -3.11 3.11 9.54
CA THR A 30 -2.10 2.99 10.59
C THR A 30 -1.12 1.85 10.28
N ARG A 31 0.10 1.95 10.82
CA ARG A 31 1.11 0.89 10.72
C ARG A 31 0.58 -0.48 11.17
N GLN A 32 -0.27 -0.51 12.20
CA GLN A 32 -0.87 -1.74 12.73
C GLN A 32 -1.82 -2.37 11.72
N ASP A 33 -2.68 -1.57 11.08
CA ASP A 33 -3.63 -2.05 10.08
C ASP A 33 -2.93 -2.49 8.81
N VAL A 34 -1.94 -1.72 8.34
CA VAL A 34 -1.10 -2.09 7.19
C VAL A 34 -0.39 -3.42 7.46
N LYS A 35 0.24 -3.57 8.63
CA LYS A 35 0.90 -4.82 9.00
C LYS A 35 -0.07 -6.01 9.00
N LYS A 36 -1.31 -5.82 9.46
CA LYS A 36 -2.33 -6.87 9.42
C LYS A 36 -2.64 -7.27 7.97
N VAL A 37 -2.93 -6.30 7.11
CA VAL A 37 -3.27 -6.55 5.70
C VAL A 37 -2.11 -7.21 4.95
N VAL A 38 -0.88 -6.72 5.13
CA VAL A 38 0.32 -7.29 4.50
C VAL A 38 0.54 -8.76 4.91
N ASN A 39 0.26 -9.12 6.16
CA ASN A 39 0.35 -10.52 6.62
C ASN A 39 -0.75 -11.41 6.05
N ASP A 40 -1.93 -10.87 5.77
CA ASP A 40 -3.08 -11.61 5.26
C ASP A 40 -3.07 -11.75 3.70
N LEU A 41 -2.32 -10.88 3.02
CA LEU A 41 -2.14 -10.90 1.56
C LEU A 41 -1.13 -11.97 1.12
N PRO A 42 -1.46 -12.83 0.15
CA PRO A 42 -0.63 -13.99 -0.19
C PRO A 42 0.57 -13.67 -1.10
N ASN A 43 0.66 -12.45 -1.63
CA ASN A 43 1.48 -12.13 -2.80
C ASN A 43 2.01 -10.68 -2.79
N VAL A 44 2.43 -10.21 -1.62
CA VAL A 44 3.18 -8.94 -1.46
C VAL A 44 4.62 -9.15 -1.94
N ILE A 45 5.00 -8.45 -3.01
CA ILE A 45 6.37 -8.43 -3.56
C ILE A 45 7.25 -7.47 -2.75
N GLU A 46 6.70 -6.35 -2.31
CA GLU A 46 7.42 -5.31 -1.60
C GLU A 46 6.49 -4.60 -0.61
N ASP A 47 6.96 -4.40 0.62
CA ASP A 47 6.32 -3.57 1.64
C ASP A 47 7.29 -2.46 2.06
N LYS A 48 7.00 -1.22 1.68
CA LYS A 48 7.89 -0.07 1.88
C LYS A 48 7.26 0.98 2.78
N ARG A 49 7.92 1.23 3.90
CA ARG A 49 7.71 2.46 4.68
C ARG A 49 8.30 3.66 3.91
N ILE A 50 7.57 4.76 3.88
CA ILE A 50 8.07 6.03 3.35
C ILE A 50 9.12 6.60 4.32
N ASP A 51 10.24 7.06 3.76
CA ASP A 51 11.40 7.56 4.53
C ASP A 51 11.16 8.99 5.05
N TRP A 52 10.00 9.22 5.67
CA TRP A 52 9.66 10.44 6.38
C TRP A 52 8.64 10.16 7.48
N ASP A 53 9.05 10.36 8.74
CA ASP A 53 8.21 10.03 9.90
C ASP A 53 6.92 10.84 9.97
N ALA A 54 6.90 12.04 9.40
CA ALA A 54 5.72 12.90 9.40
C ALA A 54 4.77 12.64 8.21
N TRP A 55 5.06 11.64 7.35
CA TRP A 55 4.23 11.32 6.18
C TRP A 55 2.83 10.87 6.60
N THR A 56 1.81 11.57 6.10
CA THR A 56 0.39 11.38 6.41
C THR A 56 -0.41 10.86 5.21
N HIS A 57 -1.71 10.64 5.40
CA HIS A 57 -2.60 10.12 4.37
C HIS A 57 -2.76 11.01 3.13
N LEU A 58 -2.72 12.34 3.29
CA LEU A 58 -2.93 13.26 2.19
C LEU A 58 -1.65 13.56 1.40
N ASP A 59 -0.49 13.25 1.97
CA ASP A 59 0.81 13.52 1.31
C ASP A 59 0.99 12.68 0.05
N TYR A 60 0.36 11.50 -0.06
CA TYR A 60 0.36 10.70 -1.29
C TYR A 60 -0.23 11.41 -2.51
N LEU A 61 -1.11 12.40 -2.29
CA LEU A 61 -1.78 13.15 -3.36
C LEU A 61 -1.28 14.59 -3.46
N TYR A 62 -0.95 15.23 -2.33
CA TYR A 62 -0.67 16.66 -2.25
C TYR A 62 0.68 17.00 -1.61
N GLY A 63 1.45 16.01 -1.18
CA GLY A 63 2.76 16.21 -0.58
C GLY A 63 3.72 16.84 -1.60
N LYS A 64 4.37 17.94 -1.22
CA LYS A 64 5.32 18.64 -2.11
C LYS A 64 6.49 17.75 -2.58
N ASP A 65 6.84 16.74 -1.79
CA ASP A 65 7.95 15.82 -2.03
C ASP A 65 7.44 14.41 -2.42
N ALA A 66 6.17 14.28 -2.85
CA ALA A 66 5.59 12.99 -3.25
C ALA A 66 6.24 12.40 -4.51
N ASP A 67 6.73 13.26 -5.39
CA ASP A 67 7.52 12.88 -6.55
C ASP A 67 8.76 12.09 -6.15
N ILE A 68 9.53 12.57 -5.17
CA ILE A 68 10.78 11.95 -4.74
C ILE A 68 10.59 10.82 -3.71
N LEU A 69 9.60 10.93 -2.81
CA LEU A 69 9.40 9.97 -1.71
C LEU A 69 8.52 8.78 -2.12
N VAL A 70 7.66 8.93 -3.12
CA VAL A 70 6.71 7.90 -3.56
C VAL A 70 6.83 7.61 -5.05
N TYR A 71 6.60 8.61 -5.92
CA TYR A 71 6.34 8.35 -7.34
C TYR A 71 7.58 7.82 -8.06
N ASP A 72 8.76 8.36 -7.77
CA ASP A 72 10.03 7.84 -8.30
C ASP A 72 10.23 6.36 -8.00
N HIS A 73 9.86 5.92 -6.80
CA HIS A 73 9.95 4.52 -6.40
C HIS A 73 8.94 3.66 -7.17
N VAL A 74 7.69 4.12 -7.28
CA VAL A 74 6.64 3.44 -8.05
C VAL A 74 7.04 3.28 -9.51
N LEU A 75 7.55 4.34 -10.15
CA LEU A 75 7.98 4.30 -11.55
C LEU A 75 9.16 3.33 -11.75
N LYS A 76 10.15 3.35 -10.85
CA LYS A 76 11.26 2.38 -10.86
C LYS A 76 10.77 0.95 -10.66
N PHE A 77 9.82 0.73 -9.75
CA PHE A 77 9.22 -0.58 -9.53
C PHE A 77 8.52 -1.10 -10.79
N LEU A 78 7.65 -0.29 -11.40
CA LEU A 78 6.94 -0.66 -12.63
C LEU A 78 7.90 -0.91 -13.80
N ALA A 79 8.96 -0.11 -13.93
CA ALA A 79 9.97 -0.30 -14.98
C ALA A 79 10.67 -1.66 -14.91
N LYS A 80 10.82 -2.27 -13.71
CA LYS A 80 11.38 -3.63 -13.57
C LYS A 80 10.53 -4.70 -14.27
N TYR A 81 9.23 -4.45 -14.42
CA TYR A 81 8.28 -5.37 -15.04
C TYR A 81 7.87 -4.95 -16.45
N ASN A 82 8.32 -3.79 -16.92
CA ASN A 82 8.16 -3.35 -18.30
C ASN A 82 9.31 -3.92 -19.17
N THR A 83 9.32 -5.24 -19.33
CA THR A 83 10.17 -5.91 -20.32
C THR A 83 9.41 -5.93 -21.64
N VAL A 84 9.89 -5.11 -22.59
CA VAL A 84 9.57 -5.25 -24.02
C VAL A 84 10.31 -6.46 -24.56
#